data_AF-A0AAW7YLX6-F1
#
_entry.id   AF-A0AAW7YLX6-F1
#
_cell.length_a   1.000
_cell.length_b   1.000
_cell.length_c   1.000
_cell.angle_alpha   90.00
_cell.angle_beta   90.00
_cell.angle_gamma   90.00
#
_symmetry.space_group_name_H-M   'P 1'
#
loop_
_entity.id
_entity.type
_entity.pdbx_description
1 polymer ?
#
loop_
_entity_poly.entity_id
_entity_poly.type
_entity_poly.pdbx_seq_one_letter_code
_entity_poly.pdbx_strand_id
1 'polypeptide(L)'
;MDKTPFESDESSSVEPNKLDTDHSGDVEANNIDTSLLANEGVSPVLDKKNPSHDELSLDEDWLRLSQDWQDQPFEKTDIKKLLKQTKKRTLQAKFLLSLNVLATIAIVIMLIVAVYQGDWGTASIIYLSFGSVASIIFVYYEIKIRLHTWQQSSDSPDKAIANAIAGVESSIKYIRLTKLSFWLFLPLVNWYIYATITESEKSPWPPFFVINIFLLVMWLITHWFQRKRVKELSELLSI
;
A
#
# COMPACT_ATOMS: atom_id res chain seq x y z
N MET A 1 -32.79 -20.70 -14.40
CA MET A 1 -32.98 -21.13 -15.80
C MET A 1 -32.25 -20.11 -16.68
N ASP A 2 -30.92 -20.06 -16.69
CA ASP A 2 -29.92 -21.07 -17.12
C ASP A 2 -29.56 -20.81 -18.60
N LYS A 3 -28.29 -20.78 -19.05
CA LYS A 3 -26.98 -21.06 -18.43
C LYS A 3 -25.86 -20.28 -19.16
N THR A 4 -24.68 -20.25 -18.56
CA THR A 4 -23.40 -19.80 -19.16
C THR A 4 -22.85 -20.79 -20.19
N PRO A 5 -22.00 -20.35 -21.14
CA PRO A 5 -21.06 -21.20 -21.86
C PRO A 5 -19.61 -21.09 -21.32
N PHE A 6 -18.80 -22.12 -21.59
CA PHE A 6 -17.34 -22.22 -21.35
C PHE A 6 -16.84 -22.65 -19.96
N GLU A 7 -17.27 -23.84 -19.53
CA GLU A 7 -16.35 -24.95 -19.25
C GLU A 7 -16.43 -25.92 -20.46
N SER A 8 -15.48 -26.79 -20.79
CA SER A 8 -14.13 -27.08 -20.26
C SER A 8 -13.13 -27.13 -21.47
N ASP A 9 -11.91 -27.69 -21.49
CA ASP A 9 -11.14 -28.53 -20.55
C ASP A 9 -9.62 -28.46 -20.86
N GLU A 10 -8.76 -28.77 -19.88
CA GLU A 10 -7.69 -29.80 -19.95
C GLU A 10 -6.76 -29.76 -18.73
N SER A 11 -6.68 -30.91 -18.05
CA SER A 11 -5.75 -31.20 -16.95
C SER A 11 -4.34 -31.49 -17.47
N SER A 12 -3.31 -30.84 -16.91
CA SER A 12 -1.92 -31.31 -17.01
C SER A 12 -1.32 -31.48 -15.61
N SER A 13 -0.90 -32.70 -15.31
CA SER A 13 -0.34 -33.13 -14.03
C SER A 13 1.11 -32.71 -13.86
N VAL A 14 1.47 -32.19 -12.69
CA VAL A 14 2.86 -32.11 -12.22
C VAL A 14 2.95 -32.70 -10.82
N GLU A 15 3.69 -33.79 -10.68
CA GLU A 15 3.99 -34.44 -9.39
C GLU A 15 4.99 -33.61 -8.54
N PRO A 16 4.94 -33.73 -7.21
CA PRO A 16 5.87 -33.04 -6.31
C PRO A 16 7.20 -33.80 -6.22
N ASN A 17 8.30 -33.11 -6.53
CA ASN A 17 9.63 -33.72 -6.48
C ASN A 17 10.16 -33.84 -5.03
N LYS A 18 10.63 -35.03 -4.64
CA LYS A 18 11.27 -35.33 -3.34
C LYS A 18 12.79 -35.39 -3.49
N LEU A 19 13.53 -34.67 -2.66
CA LEU A 19 14.91 -34.89 -2.16
C LEU A 19 15.37 -33.58 -1.47
N ASP A 20 16.09 -33.52 -0.35
CA ASP A 20 16.31 -34.50 0.73
C ASP A 20 16.66 -33.72 2.02
N THR A 21 16.78 -34.42 3.16
CA THR A 21 17.35 -33.99 4.46
C THR A 21 18.50 -32.97 4.36
N ASP A 22 18.65 -32.00 5.28
CA ASP A 22 19.08 -32.28 6.66
C ASP A 22 18.88 -31.09 7.63
N HIS A 23 18.28 -31.35 8.80
CA HIS A 23 18.52 -30.68 10.08
C HIS A 23 17.60 -31.29 11.15
N SER A 24 18.00 -32.46 11.69
CA SER A 24 17.37 -32.99 12.91
C SER A 24 17.75 -32.13 14.10
N GLY A 25 16.77 -31.44 14.67
CA GLY A 25 16.84 -30.89 16.02
C GLY A 25 15.89 -31.70 16.89
N ASP A 26 16.42 -32.70 17.60
CA ASP A 26 15.60 -33.61 18.40
C ASP A 26 14.91 -32.85 19.54
N VAL A 27 13.59 -32.71 19.43
CA VAL A 27 12.72 -32.40 20.56
C VAL A 27 11.93 -33.66 20.87
N GLU A 28 12.40 -34.38 21.88
CA GLU A 28 11.83 -35.62 22.38
C GLU A 28 10.37 -35.38 22.83
N ALA A 29 9.43 -35.75 21.96
CA ALA A 29 8.01 -35.74 22.29
C ALA A 29 7.72 -36.89 23.26
N ASN A 30 7.91 -36.63 24.55
CA ASN A 30 7.48 -37.52 25.62
C ASN A 30 5.98 -37.80 25.48
N ASN A 31 5.66 -38.99 24.97
CA ASN A 31 4.30 -39.53 25.03
C ASN A 31 3.89 -39.61 26.50
N ILE A 32 2.95 -38.76 26.92
CA ILE A 32 2.30 -38.92 28.21
C ILE A 32 1.45 -40.17 28.10
N ASP A 33 1.92 -41.25 28.72
CA ASP A 33 1.33 -42.57 28.61
C ASP A 33 -0.02 -42.61 29.37
N THR A 34 -1.10 -42.36 28.64
CA THR A 34 -2.47 -42.29 29.20
C THR A 34 -2.99 -43.64 29.70
N SER A 35 -2.20 -44.72 29.61
CA SER A 35 -2.54 -46.06 30.07
C SER A 35 -2.63 -46.21 31.59
N LEU A 36 -2.05 -45.28 32.36
CA LEU A 36 -2.07 -45.32 33.84
C LEU A 36 -3.38 -44.87 34.50
N LEU A 37 -4.34 -44.30 33.75
CA LEU A 37 -5.65 -43.87 34.27
C LEU A 37 -6.75 -44.94 34.18
N ALA A 38 -6.38 -46.21 33.95
CA ALA A 38 -7.31 -47.27 33.59
C ALA A 38 -7.36 -48.46 34.58
N ASN A 39 -7.27 -48.23 35.90
CA ASN A 39 -7.78 -49.20 36.87
C ASN A 39 -8.08 -48.66 38.28
N GLU A 40 -9.34 -48.28 38.54
CA GLU A 40 -10.07 -48.75 39.73
C GLU A 40 -11.57 -48.48 39.56
N GLY A 41 -12.37 -49.54 39.43
CA GLY A 41 -13.81 -49.43 39.23
C GLY A 41 -14.59 -49.51 40.54
N VAL A 42 -15.23 -48.40 40.94
CA VAL A 42 -16.35 -48.41 41.89
C VAL A 42 -17.49 -47.54 41.32
N SER A 43 -18.71 -48.07 41.37
CA SER A 43 -19.93 -47.43 40.84
C SER A 43 -20.45 -46.29 41.74
N PRO A 44 -21.41 -45.46 41.29
CA PRO A 44 -21.48 -44.06 41.67
C PRO A 44 -21.96 -43.83 43.11
N VAL A 45 -21.09 -43.22 43.92
CA VAL A 45 -21.50 -42.47 45.12
C VAL A 45 -21.36 -40.99 44.80
N LEU A 46 -22.47 -40.27 44.94
CA LEU A 46 -22.58 -38.84 44.67
C LEU A 46 -22.04 -38.03 45.86
N ASP A 47 -20.76 -38.26 46.19
CA ASP A 47 -20.08 -37.54 47.26
C ASP A 47 -19.52 -36.23 46.72
N LYS A 48 -20.02 -35.11 47.28
CA LYS A 48 -19.37 -33.80 47.21
C LYS A 48 -18.08 -33.84 48.02
N LYS A 49 -17.05 -34.49 47.49
CA LYS A 49 -15.69 -34.29 47.97
C LYS A 49 -15.30 -32.86 47.56
N ASN A 50 -15.15 -31.97 48.53
CA ASN A 50 -14.64 -30.62 48.26
C ASN A 50 -13.32 -30.78 47.49
N PRO A 51 -13.09 -29.99 46.42
CA PRO A 51 -11.85 -30.04 45.66
C PRO A 51 -10.66 -29.87 46.60
N SER A 52 -9.55 -30.53 46.27
CA SER A 52 -8.36 -30.45 47.11
C SER A 52 -7.85 -29.01 47.17
N HIS A 53 -7.19 -28.65 48.27
CA HIS A 53 -6.66 -27.29 48.46
C HIS A 53 -5.71 -26.88 47.31
N ASP A 54 -5.00 -27.86 46.73
CA ASP A 54 -4.05 -27.65 45.64
C ASP A 54 -4.77 -27.46 44.29
N GLU A 55 -5.86 -28.18 44.01
CA GLU A 55 -6.73 -27.91 42.84
C GLU A 55 -7.40 -26.54 42.91
N LEU A 56 -7.91 -26.15 44.09
CA LEU A 56 -8.48 -24.81 44.32
C LEU A 56 -7.46 -23.71 44.06
N SER A 57 -6.20 -23.89 44.49
CA SER A 57 -5.15 -22.90 44.24
C SER A 57 -4.76 -22.81 42.77
N LEU A 58 -4.74 -23.93 42.03
CA LEU A 58 -4.49 -23.94 40.59
C LEU A 58 -5.60 -23.24 39.81
N ASP A 59 -6.87 -23.46 40.16
CA ASP A 59 -8.00 -22.76 39.54
C ASP A 59 -7.96 -21.25 39.82
N GLU A 60 -7.62 -20.83 41.05
CA GLU A 60 -7.43 -19.40 41.38
C GLU A 60 -6.28 -18.76 40.61
N ASP A 61 -5.15 -19.45 40.45
CA ASP A 61 -3.98 -18.95 39.71
C ASP A 61 -4.22 -18.93 38.19
N TRP A 62 -4.92 -19.92 37.62
CA TRP A 62 -5.37 -19.89 36.22
C TRP A 62 -6.39 -18.77 35.99
N LEU A 63 -7.33 -18.56 36.90
CA LEU A 63 -8.30 -17.47 36.80
C LEU A 63 -7.59 -16.12 36.83
N ARG A 64 -6.65 -15.91 37.77
CA ARG A 64 -5.79 -14.72 37.83
C ARG A 64 -4.98 -14.51 36.57
N LEU A 65 -4.31 -15.54 36.06
CA LEU A 65 -3.51 -15.45 34.84
C LEU A 65 -4.40 -15.12 33.63
N SER A 66 -5.59 -15.72 33.54
CA SER A 66 -6.56 -15.46 32.45
C SER A 66 -7.13 -14.04 32.52
N GLN A 67 -7.30 -13.51 33.73
CA GLN A 67 -7.81 -12.18 33.97
C GLN A 67 -6.73 -11.12 33.73
N ASP A 68 -5.49 -11.35 34.18
CA ASP A 68 -4.32 -10.53 33.82
C ASP A 68 -4.11 -10.49 32.29
N TRP A 69 -4.29 -11.63 31.60
CA TRP A 69 -4.29 -11.70 30.13
C TRP A 69 -5.40 -10.87 29.45
N GLN A 70 -6.56 -10.73 30.11
CA GLN A 70 -7.70 -9.94 29.60
C GLN A 70 -7.59 -8.45 29.96
N ASP A 71 -7.03 -8.16 31.14
CA ASP A 71 -6.85 -6.83 31.70
C ASP A 71 -5.54 -6.15 31.24
N GLN A 72 -4.70 -6.84 30.45
CA GLN A 72 -3.54 -6.22 29.82
C GLN A 72 -3.97 -4.92 29.12
N PRO A 73 -3.33 -3.78 29.41
CA PRO A 73 -3.64 -2.52 28.78
C PRO A 73 -3.04 -2.47 27.37
N PHE A 74 -3.52 -3.33 26.47
CA PHE A 74 -3.24 -3.16 25.05
C PHE A 74 -3.89 -1.87 24.60
N GLU A 75 -3.08 -0.92 24.13
CA GLU A 75 -3.58 0.28 23.49
C GLU A 75 -4.38 -0.17 22.26
N LYS A 76 -5.72 -0.12 22.41
CA LYS A 76 -6.70 -0.50 21.38
C LYS A 76 -6.71 0.55 20.27
N THR A 77 -5.57 0.67 19.59
CA THR A 77 -5.44 1.27 18.27
C THR A 77 -6.54 0.66 17.42
N ASP A 78 -7.48 1.49 16.98
CA ASP A 78 -8.71 1.00 16.38
C ASP A 78 -8.43 0.44 14.98
N ILE A 79 -8.06 -0.85 14.94
CA ILE A 79 -7.65 -1.57 13.73
C ILE A 79 -8.73 -1.47 12.65
N LYS A 80 -10.02 -1.42 13.04
CA LYS A 80 -11.14 -1.24 12.12
C LYS A 80 -11.14 0.16 11.49
N LYS A 81 -10.88 1.22 12.27
CA LYS A 81 -10.65 2.58 11.73
C LYS A 81 -9.40 2.63 10.85
N LEU A 82 -8.28 2.02 11.26
CA LEU A 82 -7.04 1.98 10.45
C LEU A 82 -7.26 1.28 9.11
N LEU A 83 -7.84 0.08 9.08
CA LEU A 83 -8.15 -0.65 7.85
C LEU A 83 -9.07 0.18 6.93
N LYS A 84 -10.14 0.78 7.47
CA LYS A 84 -11.04 1.67 6.70
C LYS A 84 -10.32 2.89 6.13
N GLN A 85 -9.42 3.48 6.91
CA GLN A 85 -8.59 4.63 6.53
C GLN A 85 -7.59 4.26 5.42
N THR A 86 -6.87 3.14 5.57
CA THR A 86 -5.95 2.59 4.56
C THR A 86 -6.69 2.26 3.27
N LYS A 87 -7.84 1.57 3.33
CA LYS A 87 -8.66 1.25 2.16
C LYS A 87 -9.13 2.50 1.42
N LYS A 88 -9.62 3.53 2.14
CA LYS A 88 -10.01 4.82 1.53
C LYS A 88 -8.82 5.50 0.83
N ARG A 89 -7.64 5.48 1.43
CA ARG A 89 -6.41 6.07 0.85
C ARG A 89 -5.92 5.31 -0.37
N THR A 90 -6.00 3.97 -0.34
CA THR A 90 -5.69 3.13 -1.51
C THR A 90 -6.63 3.41 -2.67
N LEU A 91 -7.94 3.61 -2.41
CA LEU A 91 -8.88 4.04 -3.45
C LEU A 91 -8.54 5.44 -4.01
N GLN A 92 -8.20 6.41 -3.15
CA GLN A 92 -7.75 7.74 -3.60
C GLN A 92 -6.46 7.66 -4.44
N ALA A 93 -5.50 6.82 -4.05
CA ALA A 93 -4.25 6.60 -4.78
C ALA A 93 -4.48 5.91 -6.13
N LYS A 94 -5.41 4.95 -6.20
CA LYS A 94 -5.85 4.32 -7.47
C LYS A 94 -6.52 5.33 -8.39
N PHE A 95 -7.42 6.16 -7.88
CA PHE A 95 -8.08 7.23 -8.65
C PHE A 95 -7.07 8.25 -9.21
N LEU A 96 -6.11 8.71 -8.39
CA LEU A 96 -5.06 9.62 -8.84
C LEU A 96 -4.18 8.98 -9.93
N LEU A 97 -3.83 7.69 -9.79
CA LEU A 97 -3.10 6.96 -10.81
C LEU A 97 -3.90 6.86 -12.12
N SER A 98 -5.20 6.56 -12.06
CA SER A 98 -6.08 6.54 -13.24
C SER A 98 -6.13 7.90 -13.95
N LEU A 99 -6.16 9.01 -13.21
CA LEU A 99 -6.08 10.35 -13.79
C LEU A 99 -4.74 10.61 -14.49
N ASN A 100 -3.63 10.19 -13.88
CA ASN A 100 -2.30 10.38 -14.50
C ASN A 100 -2.14 9.53 -15.77
N VAL A 101 -2.63 8.28 -15.78
CA VAL A 101 -2.68 7.44 -16.99
C VAL A 101 -3.53 8.08 -18.08
N LEU A 102 -4.73 8.58 -17.74
CA LEU A 102 -5.62 9.24 -18.71
C LEU A 102 -4.99 10.54 -19.27
N ALA A 103 -4.31 11.32 -18.43
CA ALA A 103 -3.58 12.51 -18.85
C ALA A 103 -2.42 12.17 -19.80
N THR A 104 -1.66 11.10 -19.54
CA THR A 104 -0.61 10.63 -20.46
C THR A 104 -1.19 10.22 -21.80
N ILE A 105 -2.31 9.47 -21.83
CA ILE A 105 -3.00 9.10 -23.07
C ILE A 105 -3.46 10.36 -23.83
N ALA A 106 -4.04 11.35 -23.14
CA ALA A 106 -4.47 12.61 -23.75
C ALA A 106 -3.29 13.40 -24.36
N ILE A 107 -2.13 13.44 -23.69
CA ILE A 107 -0.91 14.07 -24.20
C ILE A 107 -0.40 13.35 -25.46
N VAL A 108 -0.40 12.01 -25.47
CA VAL A 108 -0.01 11.21 -26.65
C VAL A 108 -0.96 11.47 -27.83
N ILE A 109 -2.28 11.50 -27.60
CA ILE A 109 -3.27 11.82 -28.64
C ILE A 109 -3.06 13.26 -29.16
N MET A 110 -2.85 14.23 -28.27
CA MET A 110 -2.58 15.62 -28.65
C MET A 110 -1.32 15.73 -29.50
N LEU A 111 -0.26 14.96 -29.21
CA LEU A 111 0.96 14.93 -30.01
C LEU A 111 0.69 14.40 -31.43
N ILE A 112 -0.07 13.30 -31.55
CA ILE A 112 -0.46 12.73 -32.85
C ILE A 112 -1.27 13.75 -33.66
N VAL A 113 -2.23 14.44 -33.03
CA VAL A 113 -3.05 15.47 -33.68
C VAL A 113 -2.19 16.68 -34.12
N ALA A 114 -1.27 17.16 -33.27
CA ALA A 114 -0.39 18.28 -33.60
C ALA A 114 0.54 17.96 -34.79
N VAL A 115 1.11 16.76 -34.83
CA VAL A 115 1.95 16.28 -35.94
C VAL A 115 1.13 16.07 -37.22
N TYR A 116 -0.11 15.57 -37.11
CA TYR A 116 -0.99 15.36 -38.27
C TYR A 116 -1.49 16.67 -38.89
N GLN A 117 -1.81 17.68 -38.06
CA GLN A 117 -2.27 18.98 -38.54
C GLN A 117 -1.15 19.83 -39.15
N GLY A 118 0.08 19.72 -38.64
CA GLY A 118 1.24 20.47 -39.15
C GLY A 118 1.25 21.97 -38.82
N ASP A 119 0.10 22.58 -38.55
CA ASP A 119 -0.08 24.00 -38.22
C ASP A 119 0.45 24.42 -36.82
N TRP A 120 0.91 23.45 -36.01
CA TRP A 120 1.39 23.72 -34.65
C TRP A 120 2.86 24.19 -34.69
N GLY A 121 3.16 25.32 -34.04
CA GLY A 121 4.51 25.88 -34.00
C GLY A 121 5.56 24.88 -33.53
N THR A 122 6.76 24.95 -34.11
CA THR A 122 7.85 23.97 -33.90
C THR A 122 8.21 23.82 -32.42
N ALA A 123 8.21 24.91 -31.65
CA ALA A 123 8.33 24.86 -30.20
C ALA A 123 7.25 23.95 -29.59
N SER A 124 5.97 24.22 -29.84
CA SER A 124 4.86 23.41 -29.29
C SER A 124 5.01 21.91 -29.57
N ILE A 125 5.41 21.52 -30.79
CA ILE A 125 5.63 20.09 -31.14
C ILE A 125 6.81 19.49 -30.35
N ILE A 126 7.94 20.19 -30.23
CA ILE A 126 9.12 19.71 -29.49
C ILE A 126 8.80 19.49 -28.01
N TYR A 127 8.16 20.46 -27.35
CA TYR A 127 7.84 20.35 -25.92
C TYR A 127 6.71 19.36 -25.65
N LEU A 128 5.74 19.21 -26.56
CA LEU A 128 4.70 18.20 -26.47
C LEU A 128 5.28 16.78 -26.65
N SER A 129 6.28 16.63 -27.53
CA SER A 129 7.05 15.39 -27.71
C SER A 129 7.82 15.02 -26.43
N PHE A 130 8.58 15.96 -25.87
CA PHE A 130 9.29 15.76 -24.61
C PHE A 130 8.33 15.46 -23.45
N GLY A 131 7.24 16.23 -23.34
CA GLY A 131 6.21 16.06 -22.32
C GLY A 131 5.52 14.70 -22.40
N SER A 132 5.25 14.20 -23.61
CA SER A 132 4.71 12.86 -23.85
C SER A 132 5.64 11.77 -23.31
N VAL A 133 6.92 11.79 -23.72
CA VAL A 133 7.93 10.82 -23.25
C VAL A 133 8.12 10.91 -21.73
N ALA A 134 8.25 12.12 -21.18
CA ALA A 134 8.41 12.33 -19.75
C ALA A 134 7.18 11.86 -18.94
N SER A 135 5.97 12.04 -19.47
CA SER A 135 4.72 11.59 -18.85
C SER A 135 4.61 10.06 -18.81
N ILE A 136 5.00 9.37 -19.89
CA ILE A 136 5.07 7.89 -19.94
C ILE A 136 6.06 7.38 -18.88
N ILE A 137 7.26 7.96 -18.81
CA ILE A 137 8.28 7.60 -17.81
C ILE A 137 7.77 7.85 -16.39
N PHE A 138 7.12 8.98 -16.14
CA PHE A 138 6.55 9.32 -14.84
C PHE A 138 5.49 8.30 -14.39
N VAL A 139 4.53 7.97 -15.26
CA VAL A 139 3.48 6.99 -14.97
C VAL A 139 4.07 5.59 -14.75
N TYR A 140 5.07 5.18 -15.52
CA TYR A 140 5.77 3.91 -15.28
C TYR A 140 6.34 3.81 -13.85
N TYR A 141 7.05 4.85 -13.39
CA TYR A 141 7.59 4.87 -12.03
C TYR A 141 6.49 4.99 -10.96
N GLU A 142 5.41 5.72 -11.21
CA GLU A 142 4.27 5.78 -10.29
C GLU A 142 3.61 4.40 -10.10
N ILE A 143 3.32 3.69 -11.20
CA ILE A 143 2.79 2.32 -11.18
C ILE A 143 3.74 1.43 -10.38
N LYS A 144 5.05 1.47 -10.68
CA LYS A 144 6.06 0.63 -10.01
C LYS A 144 6.10 0.85 -8.49
N ILE A 145 6.03 2.09 -8.02
CA ILE A 145 6.02 2.42 -6.58
C ILE A 145 4.74 1.94 -5.90
N ARG A 146 3.57 2.13 -6.54
CA ARG A 146 2.26 1.81 -5.92
C ARG A 146 1.92 0.32 -5.99
N LEU A 147 2.22 -0.35 -7.11
CA LEU A 147 1.86 -1.74 -7.34
C LEU A 147 2.49 -2.69 -6.32
N HIS A 148 3.79 -2.52 -6.04
CA HIS A 148 4.52 -3.29 -5.02
C HIS A 148 3.81 -3.24 -3.65
N THR A 149 3.35 -2.06 -3.25
CA THR A 149 2.66 -1.87 -1.96
C THR A 149 1.26 -2.49 -1.97
N TRP A 150 0.54 -2.39 -3.09
CA TRP A 150 -0.80 -2.96 -3.23
C TRP A 150 -0.79 -4.49 -3.30
N GLN A 151 0.24 -5.10 -3.89
CA GLN A 151 0.42 -6.55 -3.90
C GLN A 151 0.72 -7.13 -2.51
N GLN A 152 1.44 -6.38 -1.67
CA GLN A 152 1.76 -6.77 -0.30
C GLN A 152 0.59 -6.55 0.69
N SER A 153 -0.41 -5.74 0.33
CA SER A 153 -1.52 -5.35 1.21
C SER A 153 -2.55 -6.46 1.40
N SER A 154 -2.55 -7.13 2.56
CA SER A 154 -3.55 -8.15 2.94
C SER A 154 -4.62 -7.59 3.87
N ASP A 155 -5.91 -7.85 3.66
CA ASP A 155 -7.02 -7.31 4.50
C ASP A 155 -7.09 -7.90 5.94
N SER A 156 -6.07 -8.65 6.40
CA SER A 156 -6.04 -9.26 7.74
C SER A 156 -5.72 -8.24 8.86
N PRO A 157 -6.38 -8.32 10.04
CA PRO A 157 -6.13 -7.40 11.16
C PRO A 157 -4.66 -7.36 11.60
N ASP A 158 -4.02 -8.53 11.67
CA ASP A 158 -2.64 -8.72 12.15
C ASP A 158 -1.59 -8.06 11.23
N LYS A 159 -1.96 -7.73 9.99
CA LYS A 159 -1.12 -7.01 9.02
C LYS A 159 -1.53 -5.55 8.83
N ALA A 160 -2.55 -5.05 9.54
CA ALA A 160 -3.10 -3.73 9.33
C ALA A 160 -2.07 -2.60 9.54
N ILE A 161 -1.23 -2.71 10.56
CA ILE A 161 -0.16 -1.73 10.87
C ILE A 161 0.94 -1.79 9.79
N ALA A 162 1.43 -2.98 9.45
CA ALA A 162 2.43 -3.18 8.39
C ALA A 162 1.96 -2.63 7.03
N ASN A 163 0.70 -2.88 6.66
CA ASN A 163 0.09 -2.32 5.44
C ASN A 163 -0.03 -0.78 5.50
N ALA A 164 -0.37 -0.22 6.66
CA ALA A 164 -0.44 1.23 6.85
C ALA A 164 0.94 1.88 6.70
N ILE A 165 1.98 1.29 7.29
CA ILE A 165 3.38 1.72 7.17
C ILE A 165 3.81 1.69 5.69
N ALA A 166 3.64 0.57 4.99
CA ALA A 166 3.98 0.44 3.57
C ALA A 166 3.19 1.42 2.68
N GLY A 167 1.91 1.67 3.00
CA GLY A 167 1.07 2.67 2.35
C GLY A 167 1.56 4.11 2.55
N VAL A 168 2.09 4.44 3.72
CA VAL A 168 2.68 5.76 4.01
C VAL A 168 4.06 5.90 3.35
N GLU A 169 4.90 4.87 3.41
CA GLU A 169 6.24 4.87 2.82
C GLU A 169 6.18 5.02 1.28
N SER A 170 5.30 4.27 0.61
CA SER A 170 5.04 4.42 -0.83
C SER A 170 4.46 5.78 -1.19
N SER A 171 3.60 6.36 -0.33
CA SER A 171 3.14 7.75 -0.48
C SER A 171 4.30 8.75 -0.38
N ILE A 172 5.30 8.52 0.49
CA ILE A 172 6.49 9.39 0.61
C ILE A 172 7.41 9.22 -0.61
N LYS A 173 7.64 7.99 -1.07
CA LYS A 173 8.40 7.69 -2.30
C LYS A 173 7.76 8.38 -3.51
N TYR A 174 6.44 8.29 -3.65
CA TYR A 174 5.68 9.00 -4.68
C TYR A 174 5.83 10.52 -4.57
N ILE A 175 5.63 11.13 -3.39
CA ILE A 175 5.76 12.58 -3.21
C ILE A 175 7.19 13.06 -3.53
N ARG A 176 8.23 12.28 -3.20
CA ARG A 176 9.62 12.58 -3.61
C ARG A 176 9.77 12.56 -5.13
N LEU A 177 9.21 11.56 -5.82
CA LEU A 177 9.20 11.50 -7.28
C LEU A 177 8.49 12.72 -7.87
N THR A 178 7.29 13.07 -7.40
CA THR A 178 6.56 14.27 -7.84
C THR A 178 7.39 15.54 -7.68
N LYS A 179 8.07 15.74 -6.54
CA LYS A 179 8.92 16.92 -6.31
C LYS A 179 10.18 16.94 -7.18
N LEU A 180 10.75 15.78 -7.51
CA LEU A 180 11.88 15.67 -8.45
C LEU A 180 11.43 16.03 -9.87
N SER A 181 10.33 15.43 -10.35
CA SER A 181 9.74 15.77 -11.65
C SER A 181 9.37 17.25 -11.72
N PHE A 182 8.83 17.82 -10.64
CA PHE A 182 8.52 19.24 -10.55
C PHE A 182 9.76 20.13 -10.72
N TRP A 183 10.89 19.75 -10.10
CA TRP A 183 12.16 20.49 -10.23
C TRP A 183 12.75 20.40 -11.65
N LEU A 184 12.51 19.29 -12.36
CA LEU A 184 12.86 19.12 -13.78
C LEU A 184 11.94 19.92 -14.71
N PHE A 185 10.63 19.94 -14.44
CA PHE A 185 9.65 20.63 -15.28
C PHE A 185 9.68 22.15 -15.12
N LEU A 186 10.08 22.69 -13.95
CA LEU A 186 10.12 24.14 -13.71
C LEU A 186 10.98 24.91 -14.73
N PRO A 187 12.27 24.58 -14.97
CA PRO A 187 13.06 25.27 -15.99
C PRO A 187 12.51 25.03 -17.40
N LEU A 188 12.00 23.82 -17.69
CA LEU A 188 11.44 23.48 -19.00
C LEU A 188 10.20 24.31 -19.34
N VAL A 189 9.25 24.45 -18.41
CA VAL A 189 8.04 25.25 -18.62
C VAL A 189 8.38 26.74 -18.76
N ASN A 190 9.34 27.24 -17.99
CA ASN A 190 9.83 28.62 -18.14
C ASN A 190 10.52 28.85 -19.50
N TRP A 191 11.29 27.87 -19.99
CA TRP A 191 11.90 27.88 -21.33
C TRP A 191 10.82 27.83 -22.44
N TYR A 192 9.73 27.08 -22.25
CA TYR A 192 8.59 27.03 -23.19
C TYR A 192 7.88 28.37 -23.31
N ILE A 193 7.60 29.03 -22.18
CA ILE A 193 7.00 30.36 -22.14
C ILE A 193 7.91 31.36 -22.88
N TYR A 194 9.23 31.31 -22.64
CA TYR A 194 10.18 32.15 -23.37
C TYR A 194 10.13 31.90 -24.90
N ALA A 195 10.23 30.64 -25.34
CA ALA A 195 10.24 30.30 -26.76
C ALA A 195 8.94 30.70 -27.49
N THR A 196 7.78 30.44 -26.88
CA THR A 196 6.48 30.80 -27.47
C THR A 196 6.21 32.30 -27.47
N ILE A 197 6.79 33.06 -26.51
CA ILE A 197 6.72 34.53 -26.57
C ILE A 197 7.75 35.13 -27.52
N THR A 198 8.91 34.51 -27.77
CA THR A 198 9.77 34.99 -28.88
C THR A 198 9.11 34.85 -30.26
N GLU A 199 8.13 33.96 -30.41
CA GLU A 199 7.28 33.82 -31.60
C GLU A 199 6.04 34.76 -31.59
N SER A 200 5.78 35.51 -30.51
CA SER A 200 4.57 36.32 -30.35
C SER A 200 4.87 37.75 -29.86
N GLU A 201 4.29 38.78 -30.47
CA GLU A 201 4.49 40.19 -30.08
C GLU A 201 3.81 40.58 -28.73
N LYS A 202 3.50 39.60 -27.87
CA LYS A 202 2.81 39.78 -26.59
C LYS A 202 3.81 39.87 -25.43
N SER A 203 3.42 40.58 -24.37
CA SER A 203 4.26 40.69 -23.17
C SER A 203 4.49 39.33 -22.50
N PRO A 204 5.74 38.94 -22.18
CA PRO A 204 6.05 37.66 -21.53
C PRO A 204 5.55 37.57 -20.09
N TRP A 205 5.50 38.71 -19.40
CA TRP A 205 5.38 38.76 -17.94
C TRP A 205 4.11 38.11 -17.36
N PRO A 206 2.89 38.31 -17.92
CA PRO A 206 1.69 37.73 -17.32
C PRO A 206 1.67 36.19 -17.33
N PRO A 207 1.95 35.49 -18.45
CA PRO A 207 2.12 34.03 -18.44
C PRO A 207 3.19 33.54 -17.45
N PHE A 208 4.35 34.20 -17.40
CA PHE A 208 5.43 33.85 -16.46
C PHE A 208 4.97 33.92 -15.00
N PHE A 209 4.32 35.01 -14.57
CA PHE A 209 3.87 35.14 -13.19
C PHE A 209 2.75 34.13 -12.85
N VAL A 210 1.74 33.98 -13.70
CA VAL A 210 0.62 33.07 -13.45
C VAL A 210 1.11 31.63 -13.30
N ILE A 211 1.97 31.16 -14.20
CA ILE A 211 2.47 29.78 -14.17
C ILE A 211 3.40 29.57 -12.96
N ASN A 212 4.34 30.47 -12.67
CA ASN A 212 5.24 30.29 -11.53
C ASN A 212 4.54 30.41 -10.17
N ILE A 213 3.50 31.24 -10.03
CA ILE A 213 2.67 31.29 -8.82
C ILE A 213 1.89 29.98 -8.64
N PHE A 214 1.25 29.48 -9.71
CA PHE A 214 0.53 28.20 -9.68
C PHE A 214 1.46 27.04 -9.29
N LEU A 215 2.64 26.99 -9.91
CA LEU A 215 3.71 26.05 -9.59
C LEU A 215 4.10 26.16 -8.09
N LEU A 216 4.42 27.35 -7.59
CA LEU A 216 4.79 27.55 -6.19
C LEU A 216 3.71 27.03 -5.21
N VAL A 217 2.43 27.31 -5.48
CA VAL A 217 1.31 26.82 -4.67
C VAL A 217 1.23 25.28 -4.70
N MET A 218 1.34 24.66 -5.88
CA MET A 218 1.36 23.19 -5.99
C MET A 218 2.53 22.55 -5.24
N TRP A 219 3.72 23.17 -5.29
CA TRP A 219 4.89 22.71 -4.55
C TRP A 219 4.70 22.83 -3.03
N LEU A 220 4.13 23.94 -2.54
CA LEU A 220 3.84 24.16 -1.12
C LEU A 220 2.84 23.12 -0.58
N ILE A 221 1.76 22.85 -1.32
CA ILE A 221 0.78 21.80 -0.97
C ILE A 221 1.48 20.44 -0.91
N THR A 222 2.27 20.10 -1.92
CA THR A 222 3.02 18.84 -2.01
C THR A 222 4.01 18.67 -0.85
N HIS A 223 4.71 19.75 -0.47
CA HIS A 223 5.64 19.77 0.66
C HIS A 223 4.93 19.63 2.01
N TRP A 224 3.76 20.26 2.18
CA TRP A 224 2.91 20.09 3.36
C TRP A 224 2.42 18.64 3.50
N PHE A 225 1.93 18.04 2.41
CA PHE A 225 1.56 16.62 2.38
C PHE A 225 2.74 15.71 2.73
N GLN A 226 3.95 16.01 2.24
CA GLN A 226 5.16 15.26 2.61
C GLN A 226 5.40 15.30 4.12
N ARG A 227 5.36 16.50 4.75
CA ARG A 227 5.54 16.65 6.19
C ARG A 227 4.48 15.87 6.98
N LYS A 228 3.22 15.92 6.54
CA LYS A 228 2.12 15.17 7.16
C LYS A 228 2.37 13.66 7.11
N ARG A 229 2.84 13.12 5.97
CA ARG A 229 3.14 11.68 5.84
C ARG A 229 4.35 11.24 6.66
N VAL A 230 5.38 12.07 6.77
CA VAL A 230 6.55 11.74 7.60
C VAL A 230 6.18 11.68 9.08
N LYS A 231 5.33 12.59 9.58
CA LYS A 231 4.80 12.53 10.96
C LYS A 231 3.99 11.27 11.22
N GLU A 232 3.07 10.96 10.31
CA GLU A 232 2.25 9.74 10.39
C GLU A 232 3.10 8.46 10.34
N LEU A 233 4.22 8.46 9.60
CA LEU A 233 5.16 7.33 9.60
C LEU A 233 5.84 7.17 10.97
N SER A 234 6.29 8.27 11.60
CA SER A 234 6.88 8.21 12.94
C SER A 234 5.87 7.78 14.01
N GLU A 235 4.61 8.20 13.91
CA GLU A 235 3.52 7.78 14.80
C GLU A 235 3.23 6.27 14.66
N LEU A 236 3.19 5.74 13.43
CA LEU A 236 2.97 4.31 13.16
C LEU A 236 4.17 3.40 13.49
N LEU A 237 5.37 3.97 13.61
CA LEU A 237 6.59 3.25 14.03
C LEU A 237 6.85 3.31 15.54
N SER A 238 6.05 4.08 16.28
CA SER A 238 6.09 4.15 17.75
C SER A 238 5.00 3.30 18.44
N ILE A 239 4.21 2.55 17.66
CA ILE A 239 3.22 1.56 18.09
C ILE A 239 3.83 0.17 17.94
#